data_AF-W9AI94-F1
#
_entry.id   AF-W9AI94-F1
#
_cell.length_a   1.000
_cell.length_b   1.000
_cell.length_c   1.000
_cell.angle_alpha   90.00
_cell.angle_beta   90.00
_cell.angle_gamma   90.00
#
_symmetry.space_group_name_H-M   'P 1'
#
loop_
_entity.id
_entity.type
_entity.pdbx_description
1 polymer ?
#
loop_
_entity_poly.entity_id
_entity_poly.type
_entity_poly.pdbx_seq_one_letter_code
_entity_poly.pdbx_strand_id
1 'polypeptide(L)' 'MTELKNFLYELHRYADQTHTLKDAYEKLPEAEKQKVMKTAPASVRSPEEFFHPVFSWLESMHSEFEVENEE' A
#
# COMPACT_ATOMS: atom_id res chain seq x y z
N MET A 1 -10.76 7.02 -19.98
CA MET A 1 -9.75 7.31 -18.96
C MET A 1 -8.38 7.20 -19.61
N THR A 2 -7.46 8.10 -19.29
CA THR A 2 -6.04 7.97 -19.68
C THR A 2 -5.39 6.84 -18.89
N GLU A 3 -4.32 6.23 -19.41
CA GLU A 3 -3.59 5.16 -18.72
C GLU A 3 -3.13 5.57 -17.32
N LEU A 4 -2.74 6.84 -17.15
CA LEU A 4 -2.39 7.41 -15.85
C LEU A 4 -3.57 7.46 -14.87
N LYS A 5 -4.78 7.82 -15.33
CA LYS A 5 -5.98 7.82 -14.47
C LYS A 5 -6.37 6.41 -14.04
N ASN A 6 -6.20 5.42 -14.93
CA ASN A 6 -6.37 4.01 -14.58
C ASN A 6 -5.34 3.57 -13.55
N PHE A 7 -4.08 3.96 -13.71
CA PHE A 7 -3.01 3.64 -12.76
C PHE A 7 -3.27 4.24 -11.38
N LEU A 8 -3.69 5.51 -11.30
CA LEU A 8 -4.03 6.14 -10.03
C LEU A 8 -5.19 5.43 -9.31
N TYR A 9 -6.20 5.01 -10.08
CA TYR A 9 -7.30 4.20 -9.55
C TYR A 9 -6.81 2.87 -8.96
N GLU A 10 -5.96 2.14 -9.69
CA GLU A 10 -5.39 0.88 -9.20
C GLU A 10 -4.44 1.09 -8.01
N LEU A 11 -3.70 2.21 -7.99
CA LEU A 11 -2.84 2.57 -6.86
C LEU A 11 -3.65 2.86 -5.59
N HIS A 12 -4.78 3.56 -5.71
CA HIS A 12 -5.70 3.79 -4.61
C HIS A 12 -6.24 2.46 -4.06
N ARG A 13 -6.70 1.58 -4.96
CA ARG A 13 -7.16 0.23 -4.58
C ARG A 13 -6.06 -0.59 -3.91
N TYR A 14 -4.82 -0.48 -4.38
CA TYR A 14 -3.67 -1.13 -3.79
C TYR A 14 -3.36 -0.62 -2.38
N ALA A 15 -3.50 0.69 -2.14
CA ALA A 15 -3.38 1.27 -0.80
C ALA A 15 -4.44 0.71 0.16
N ASP A 16 -5.71 0.61 -0.27
CA ASP A 16 -6.79 0.02 0.53
C ASP A 16 -6.52 -1.45 0.88
N GLN A 17 -6.02 -2.23 -0.09
CA GLN A 17 -5.64 -3.62 0.14
C GLN A 17 -4.47 -3.73 1.11
N THR A 18 -3.49 -2.84 1.00
CA THR A 18 -2.34 -2.79 1.91
C THR A 18 -2.79 -2.45 3.33
N HIS A 19 -3.73 -1.49 3.49
CA HIS A 19 -4.36 -1.20 4.77
C HIS A 19 -5.05 -2.43 5.35
N THR A 20 -5.87 -3.11 4.54
CA THR A 20 -6.61 -4.30 4.96
C THR A 20 -5.67 -5.42 5.39
N LEU A 21 -4.57 -5.62 4.67
CA LEU A 21 -3.56 -6.63 4.99
C LEU A 21 -2.79 -6.29 6.27
N LYS A 22 -2.43 -5.01 6.48
CA LYS A 22 -1.84 -4.53 7.74
C LYS A 22 -2.78 -4.84 8.91
N ASP A 23 -4.05 -4.47 8.83
CA ASP A 23 -5.01 -4.69 9.92
C ASP A 23 -5.23 -6.18 10.22
N ALA A 24 -5.22 -7.02 9.18
CA ALA A 24 -5.30 -8.47 9.35
C ALA A 24 -4.03 -9.02 10.03
N TYR A 25 -2.86 -8.54 9.62
CA TYR A 25 -1.58 -8.92 10.19
C TYR A 25 -1.44 -8.49 11.65
N GLU A 26 -1.86 -7.28 12.00
CA GLU A 26 -1.80 -6.74 13.37
C GLU A 26 -2.60 -7.55 14.38
N LYS A 27 -3.69 -8.18 13.93
CA LYS A 27 -4.56 -9.05 14.76
C LYS A 27 -3.96 -10.43 15.00
N LEU A 28 -2.92 -10.82 14.26
CA LEU A 28 -2.28 -12.11 14.45
C LEU A 28 -1.50 -12.14 15.77
N PRO A 29 -1.50 -13.28 16.48
CA PRO A 29 -0.55 -13.51 17.57
C PRO A 29 0.90 -13.42 17.06
N GLU A 30 1.82 -13.03 17.93
CA GLU A 30 3.24 -12.87 17.59
C GLU A 30 3.85 -14.13 16.95
N ALA A 31 3.50 -15.32 17.45
CA ALA A 31 3.96 -16.59 16.89
C ALA A 31 3.47 -16.83 15.45
N GLU A 32 2.33 -16.28 15.06
CA GLU A 32 1.78 -16.36 13.70
C GLU A 32 2.38 -15.28 12.80
N LYS A 33 2.58 -14.05 13.30
CA LYS A 33 3.34 -12.99 12.62
C LYS A 33 4.71 -13.50 12.17
N GLN A 34 5.44 -14.18 13.05
CA GLN A 34 6.75 -14.76 12.74
C GLN A 34 6.68 -15.84 11.64
N LYS A 35 5.61 -16.67 11.63
CA LYS A 35 5.43 -17.67 10.57
C LYS A 35 5.18 -17.01 9.22
N VAL A 36 4.34 -15.97 9.18
CA VAL A 36 4.06 -15.20 7.96
C VAL A 36 5.34 -14.56 7.43
N MET A 37 6.13 -13.91 8.28
CA MET A 37 7.36 -13.26 7.84
C MET A 37 8.46 -14.24 7.45
N LYS A 38 8.49 -15.44 8.05
CA LYS A 38 9.45 -16.50 7.68
C LYS A 38 9.19 -17.06 6.28
N THR A 39 7.95 -17.02 5.79
CA THR A 39 7.60 -17.49 4.44
C THR A 39 7.72 -16.39 3.38
N ALA A 40 7.83 -15.13 3.81
CA ALA A 40 8.03 -14.00 2.91
C ALA A 40 9.43 -14.03 2.27
N PRO A 41 9.57 -13.60 1.00
CA PRO A 41 10.87 -13.34 0.40
C PRO A 41 11.66 -12.30 1.23
N ALA A 42 12.99 -12.42 1.29
CA ALA A 42 13.84 -11.54 2.11
C ALA A 42 13.75 -10.04 1.75
N SER A 43 13.29 -9.72 0.55
CA SER A 43 13.07 -8.34 0.09
C SER A 43 11.74 -7.74 0.54
N VAL A 44 10.81 -8.55 1.05
CA VAL A 44 9.47 -8.12 1.45
C VAL A 44 9.50 -7.69 2.91
N ARG A 45 9.12 -6.44 3.17
CA ARG A 45 8.92 -5.93 4.52
C ARG A 45 7.59 -6.39 5.09
N SER A 46 7.45 -6.33 6.41
CA SER A 46 6.18 -6.68 7.05
C SER A 46 5.04 -5.77 6.58
N PRO A 47 3.77 -6.22 6.61
CA PRO A 47 2.62 -5.37 6.29
C PRO A 47 2.57 -4.07 7.11
N GLU A 48 3.06 -4.08 8.35
CA GLU A 48 3.17 -2.90 9.21
C GLU A 48 4.17 -1.87 8.65
N GLU A 49 5.31 -2.32 8.13
CA GLU A 49 6.35 -1.45 7.57
C GLU A 49 6.06 -1.01 6.12
N PHE A 50 5.37 -1.86 5.36
CA PHE A 50 5.11 -1.64 3.94
C PHE A 50 3.90 -0.73 3.68
N PHE A 51 2.99 -0.61 4.64
CA PHE A 51 1.83 0.27 4.55
C PHE A 51 2.20 1.74 4.28
N HIS A 52 3.15 2.29 5.04
CA HIS A 52 3.46 3.71 4.99
C HIS A 52 4.00 4.18 3.63
N PRO A 53 4.96 3.48 2.99
CA PRO A 53 5.41 3.81 1.64
C PRO A 53 4.31 3.84 0.58
N VAL A 54 3.32 2.95 0.66
CA VAL A 54 2.23 2.88 -0.32
C VAL A 54 1.32 4.11 -0.22
N PHE A 55 0.97 4.51 1.00
CA PHE A 55 0.15 5.71 1.22
C PHE A 55 0.91 6.99 0.83
N SER A 56 2.20 7.10 1.17
CA SER A 56 3.01 8.25 0.74
C SER A 56 3.13 8.35 -0.78
N TRP A 57 3.20 7.21 -1.48
CA TRP A 57 3.19 7.20 -2.94
C TRP A 57 1.86 7.67 -3.51
N LEU A 58 0.73 7.18 -2.97
CA LEU A 58 -0.60 7.62 -3.36
C LEU A 58 -0.78 9.14 -3.14
N GLU A 59 -0.39 9.66 -1.98
CA GLU A 59 -0.43 11.09 -1.66
C GLU A 59 0.42 11.92 -2.63
N SER A 60 1.64 11.47 -2.93
CA SER A 60 2.51 12.16 -3.89
C SER A 60 1.90 12.21 -5.29
N MET A 61 1.25 11.12 -5.73
CA MET A 61 0.56 11.08 -7.02
C MET A 61 -0.66 12.01 -7.04
N HIS A 62 -1.46 12.06 -5.98
CA HIS A 62 -2.57 13.00 -5.89
C HIS A 62 -2.06 14.45 -5.90
N SER A 63 -1.01 14.77 -5.14
CA SER A 63 -0.45 16.12 -5.11
C SER A 63 0.10 16.58 -6.46
N GLU A 64 0.75 15.70 -7.22
CA GLU A 64 1.31 16.06 -8.53
C GLU A 64 0.20 16.23 -9.58
N PHE A 65 -0.75 15.28 -9.62
CA PHE A 65 -1.69 15.17 -10.72
C PHE A 65 -3.08 15.77 -10.46
N GLU A 66 -3.50 16.03 -9.22
CA GLU A 66 -4.71 16.82 -8.94
C GLU A 66 -4.46 18.32 -9.16
N VAL A 67 -3.25 18.80 -8.87
CA VAL A 67 -2.84 20.20 -9.12
C VAL A 67 -2.81 20.53 -10.62
N GLU A 68 -2.50 19.55 -11.48
CA GLU A 68 -2.51 19.72 -12.94
C GLU A 68 -3.92 19.75 -13.59
N ASN A 69 -5.00 19.44 -12.87
CA ASN A 69 -6.37 19.42 -13.42
C ASN A 69 -7.21 20.66 -13.05
N GLU A 70 -6.63 21.66 -12.37
CA GLU A 70 -7.30 22.93 -12.01
C GLU A 70 -6.97 24.14 -12.92
N GLU A 71 -6.24 23.97 -14.03
CA GLU A 71 -6.00 25.02 -15.05
C GLU A 71 -6.80 24.83 -16.34
#